data_AF-A0A067NXF0-F1
#
_entry.id   AF-A0A067NXF0-F1
#
_cell.length_a   1.000
_cell.length_b   1.000
_cell.length_c   1.000
_cell.angle_alpha   90.00
_cell.angle_beta   90.00
_cell.angle_gamma   90.00
#
_symmetry.space_group_name_H-M   'P 1'
#
loop_
_entity.id
_entity.type
_entity.pdbx_description
1 polymer ?
#
loop_
_entity_poly.entity_id
_entity_poly.type
_entity_poly.pdbx_seq_one_letter_code
_entity_poly.pdbx_strand_id
1 'polypeptide(L)'
;GQPFAGRTQGGGTRASVFGTRQYGSGYPGVTGRGVAGRGFPFYYWPIAWGGLAGAGTGAYLRTNEYGNPDNNTRPGGPEYTAAFIANSSAASTFRLIADSNTVTSLIGDLMASCSSYLSSVVPPQSSPLNSSAPDAPQPEQAVQYYRASSVVLTLDGYNNTAVYGDEGTADLPLLDIVVDLNTNDGKLLGCLNQTIGNAVPLIDGAPAKWSPDGGVVALIALVWSMKFALGWV
;
A
#
# COMPACT_ATOMS: atom_id res chain seq x y z
N GLY A 1 14.84 -2.91 22.85
CA GLY A 1 15.30 -2.68 21.46
C GLY A 1 14.11 -2.19 20.64
N GLN A 2 14.34 -1.31 19.68
CA GLN A 2 13.30 -0.87 18.74
C GLN A 2 13.01 -2.01 17.72
N PRO A 3 11.74 -2.26 17.35
CA PRO A 3 11.42 -3.20 16.28
C PRO A 3 12.24 -2.87 15.02
N PHE A 4 12.78 -3.90 14.37
CA PHE A 4 13.53 -3.78 13.12
C PHE A 4 14.76 -2.85 13.16
N ALA A 5 15.43 -2.77 14.31
CA ALA A 5 16.67 -2.00 14.45
C ALA A 5 17.66 -2.31 13.30
N GLY A 6 18.13 -1.25 12.62
CA GLY A 6 19.05 -1.36 11.47
C GLY A 6 18.38 -1.43 10.10
N ARG A 7 17.05 -1.54 10.00
CA ARG A 7 16.34 -1.40 8.72
C ARG A 7 16.23 0.07 8.31
N THR A 8 16.33 0.33 7.01
CA THR A 8 16.07 1.65 6.43
C THR A 8 14.58 1.98 6.48
N GLN A 9 14.24 3.25 6.70
CA GLN A 9 12.86 3.75 6.71
C GLN A 9 12.78 5.04 5.89
N GLY A 10 11.70 5.21 5.13
CA GLY A 10 11.52 6.34 4.22
C GLY A 10 12.20 6.15 2.85
N GLY A 11 12.07 7.16 1.98
CA GLY A 11 12.64 7.18 0.63
C GLY A 11 11.68 6.69 -0.48
N GLY A 12 10.52 6.14 -0.12
CA GLY A 12 9.43 5.89 -1.05
C GLY A 12 8.75 7.20 -1.47
N THR A 13 8.30 7.26 -2.71
CA THR A 13 7.52 8.39 -3.26
C THR A 13 6.16 7.90 -3.76
N ARG A 14 5.22 8.82 -4.03
CA ARG A 14 3.93 8.50 -4.65
C ARG A 14 4.07 7.67 -5.94
N ALA A 15 5.11 7.93 -6.75
CA ALA A 15 5.38 7.20 -7.98
C ALA A 15 5.73 5.71 -7.75
N SER A 16 6.19 5.36 -6.55
CA SER A 16 6.53 3.98 -6.17
C SER A 16 5.46 3.27 -5.33
N VAL A 17 4.27 3.86 -5.20
CA VAL A 17 3.18 3.26 -4.42
C VAL A 17 2.62 2.01 -5.07
N PHE A 18 2.46 2.01 -6.39
CA PHE A 18 1.91 0.86 -7.11
C PHE A 18 2.89 -0.32 -7.08
N GLY A 19 2.42 -1.46 -6.57
CA GLY A 19 3.11 -2.73 -6.67
C GLY A 19 2.58 -3.59 -7.82
N THR A 20 2.50 -4.88 -7.58
CA THR A 20 1.93 -5.90 -8.48
C THR A 20 1.02 -6.81 -7.66
N ARG A 21 0.56 -7.92 -8.23
CA ARG A 21 -0.12 -9.01 -7.49
C ARG A 21 0.81 -9.81 -6.59
N GLN A 22 2.12 -9.58 -6.68
CA GLN A 22 3.09 -10.33 -5.91
C GLN A 22 3.43 -9.65 -4.59
N TYR A 23 3.34 -10.40 -3.49
CA TYR A 23 3.77 -9.94 -2.18
C TYR A 23 5.29 -9.69 -2.18
N GLY A 24 5.70 -8.53 -1.68
CA GLY A 24 7.07 -8.00 -1.82
C GLY A 24 7.23 -7.00 -2.97
N SER A 25 6.19 -6.68 -3.72
CA SER A 25 6.23 -5.64 -4.75
C SER A 25 5.98 -4.23 -4.19
N GLY A 26 6.28 -3.20 -5.00
CA GLY A 26 6.17 -1.79 -4.62
C GLY A 26 7.36 -1.27 -3.80
N TYR A 27 8.48 -2.01 -3.79
CA TYR A 27 9.73 -1.57 -3.19
C TYR A 27 10.61 -0.86 -4.23
N PRO A 28 11.03 0.40 -4.00
CA PRO A 28 11.93 1.09 -4.92
C PRO A 28 13.26 0.35 -5.07
N GLY A 29 13.62 0.00 -6.31
CA GLY A 29 14.91 -0.62 -6.63
C GLY A 29 15.09 -2.07 -6.13
N VAL A 30 14.03 -2.71 -5.63
CA VAL A 30 14.08 -4.11 -5.18
C VAL A 30 13.07 -4.93 -5.95
N THR A 31 13.54 -6.00 -6.59
CA THR A 31 12.71 -6.98 -7.28
C THR A 31 12.55 -8.24 -6.46
N GLY A 32 11.58 -9.07 -6.84
CA GLY A 32 11.42 -10.43 -6.33
C GLY A 32 10.42 -10.60 -5.20
N ARG A 33 10.20 -11.86 -4.83
CA ARG A 33 9.16 -12.28 -3.87
C ARG A 33 9.51 -11.96 -2.42
N GLY A 34 8.47 -11.73 -1.65
CA GLY A 34 8.56 -11.60 -0.20
C GLY A 34 9.14 -10.28 0.26
N VAL A 35 9.06 -10.08 1.56
CA VAL A 35 9.48 -8.84 2.23
C VAL A 35 10.62 -9.08 3.21
N ALA A 36 11.06 -10.34 3.35
CA ALA A 36 12.05 -10.77 4.32
C ALA A 36 13.27 -9.85 4.32
N GLY A 37 13.45 -9.18 5.45
CA GLY A 37 14.50 -8.24 5.69
C GLY A 37 14.62 -7.00 4.81
N ARG A 38 13.53 -6.61 4.16
CA ARG A 38 13.49 -5.33 3.45
C ARG A 38 13.30 -4.17 4.42
N GLY A 39 13.67 -2.97 3.96
CA GLY A 39 13.39 -1.72 4.67
C GLY A 39 11.90 -1.36 4.65
N PHE A 40 11.56 -0.16 5.10
CA PHE A 40 10.21 0.37 5.09
C PHE A 40 10.17 1.69 4.32
N PRO A 41 10.14 1.67 2.98
CA PRO A 41 10.21 2.88 2.16
C PRO A 41 9.14 3.93 2.50
N PHE A 42 8.02 3.48 3.09
CA PHE A 42 6.89 4.30 3.47
C PHE A 42 6.62 4.28 4.99
N TYR A 43 7.56 3.81 5.82
CA TYR A 43 7.42 3.60 7.27
C TYR A 43 6.46 2.49 7.72
N TYR A 44 5.42 2.19 6.94
CA TYR A 44 4.47 1.13 7.23
C TYR A 44 5.05 -0.26 7.00
N TRP A 45 4.66 -1.22 7.85
CA TRP A 45 5.09 -2.60 7.75
C TRP A 45 4.26 -3.36 6.72
N PRO A 46 4.83 -4.38 6.06
CA PRO A 46 4.09 -5.28 5.19
C PRO A 46 2.93 -5.99 5.89
N ILE A 47 1.91 -6.35 5.10
CA ILE A 47 0.76 -7.14 5.55
C ILE A 47 1.20 -8.50 6.09
N ALA A 48 0.81 -8.85 7.31
CA ALA A 48 0.93 -10.19 7.82
C ALA A 48 -0.33 -10.99 7.49
N TRP A 49 -0.21 -11.97 6.60
CA TRP A 49 -1.31 -12.86 6.26
C TRP A 49 -1.69 -13.85 7.39
N GLY A 50 -0.94 -13.87 8.50
CA GLY A 50 -1.15 -14.78 9.62
C GLY A 50 -0.83 -16.24 9.28
N GLY A 51 -1.22 -17.15 10.19
CA GLY A 51 -0.96 -18.58 10.10
C GLY A 51 0.46 -19.00 10.54
N LEU A 52 0.69 -20.32 10.59
CA LEU A 52 2.03 -20.85 10.84
C LEU A 52 2.97 -20.48 9.68
N ALA A 53 4.22 -20.18 10.00
CA ALA A 53 5.24 -19.93 9.00
C ALA A 53 5.26 -21.08 7.99
N GLY A 54 5.02 -20.76 6.71
CA GLY A 54 4.88 -21.76 5.67
C GLY A 54 6.18 -22.54 5.45
N ALA A 55 6.08 -23.75 4.92
CA ALA A 55 7.20 -24.51 4.39
C ALA A 55 7.14 -24.50 2.85
N GLY A 56 8.30 -24.55 2.19
CA GLY A 56 8.40 -24.54 0.73
C GLY A 56 8.33 -23.13 0.11
N THR A 57 8.03 -23.09 -1.19
CA THR A 57 8.04 -21.89 -2.04
C THR A 57 7.07 -20.79 -1.61
N GLY A 58 6.06 -21.08 -0.79
CA GLY A 58 5.11 -20.11 -0.23
C GLY A 58 5.48 -19.50 1.12
N ALA A 59 6.61 -19.90 1.73
CA ALA A 59 7.00 -19.45 3.08
C ALA A 59 7.11 -17.92 3.21
N TYR A 60 7.46 -17.25 2.12
CA TYR A 60 7.60 -15.79 2.08
C TYR A 60 6.27 -15.03 2.27
N LEU A 61 5.12 -15.68 2.10
CA LEU A 61 3.79 -15.09 2.29
C LEU A 61 3.38 -15.05 3.75
N ARG A 62 3.90 -15.98 4.57
CA ARG A 62 3.52 -16.16 5.98
C ARG A 62 4.77 -16.05 6.85
N THR A 63 5.38 -14.87 6.85
CA THR A 63 6.56 -14.58 7.69
C THR A 63 6.13 -14.03 9.03
N ASN A 64 6.75 -14.49 10.12
CA ASN A 64 6.53 -13.91 11.46
C ASN A 64 7.35 -12.63 11.71
N GLU A 65 8.13 -12.16 10.72
CA GLU A 65 9.00 -10.97 10.87
C GLU A 65 8.21 -9.73 11.31
N TYR A 66 7.01 -9.52 10.75
CA TYR A 66 6.18 -8.34 11.03
C TYR A 66 5.14 -8.55 12.14
N GLY A 67 5.20 -9.71 12.81
CA GLY A 67 4.22 -10.12 13.80
C GLY A 67 2.85 -10.45 13.19
N ASN A 68 1.86 -10.60 14.06
CA ASN A 68 0.50 -10.97 13.68
C ASN A 68 -0.33 -9.77 13.17
N PRO A 69 -1.47 -10.01 12.50
CA PRO A 69 -2.43 -8.97 12.11
C PRO A 69 -2.89 -8.08 13.27
N ASP A 70 -3.04 -8.65 14.48
CA ASP A 70 -3.51 -7.96 15.69
C ASP A 70 -2.41 -7.17 16.42
N ASN A 71 -1.20 -7.11 15.85
CA ASN A 71 -0.08 -6.41 16.45
C ASN A 71 -0.30 -4.88 16.48
N ASN A 72 -0.62 -4.36 17.66
CA ASN A 72 -0.86 -2.93 17.88
C ASN A 72 0.39 -2.04 17.86
N THR A 73 1.60 -2.63 17.76
CA THR A 73 2.85 -1.87 17.62
C THR A 73 3.14 -1.46 16.17
N ARG A 74 2.33 -1.94 15.22
CA ARG A 74 2.38 -1.55 13.81
C ARG A 74 2.10 -0.04 13.65
N PRO A 75 2.88 0.68 12.82
CA PRO A 75 2.54 2.04 12.42
C PRO A 75 1.16 2.10 11.79
N GLY A 76 0.29 2.97 12.30
CA GLY A 76 -1.12 3.07 11.87
C GLY A 76 -2.08 2.08 12.54
N GLY A 77 -1.59 1.25 13.47
CA GLY A 77 -2.36 0.29 14.25
C GLY A 77 -2.39 -1.12 13.65
N PRO A 78 -3.15 -2.04 14.27
CA PRO A 78 -3.30 -3.41 13.77
C PRO A 78 -3.98 -3.44 12.39
N GLU A 79 -3.88 -4.57 11.71
CA GLU A 79 -4.45 -4.76 10.37
C GLU A 79 -5.97 -4.87 10.42
N TYR A 80 -6.63 -4.14 9.53
CA TYR A 80 -8.06 -4.05 9.37
C TYR A 80 -8.42 -4.42 7.93
N THR A 81 -9.68 -4.78 7.73
CA THR A 81 -10.25 -5.02 6.41
C THR A 81 -11.59 -4.31 6.23
N ALA A 82 -11.90 -3.91 5.00
CA ALA A 82 -13.19 -3.37 4.59
C ALA A 82 -13.58 -3.94 3.22
N ALA A 83 -14.85 -4.27 3.05
CA ALA A 83 -15.38 -4.88 1.83
C ALA A 83 -16.12 -3.85 0.95
N PHE A 84 -15.84 -3.90 -0.35
CA PHE A 84 -16.43 -3.08 -1.40
C PHE A 84 -17.07 -4.01 -2.42
N ILE A 85 -18.39 -3.94 -2.53
CA ILE A 85 -19.17 -4.87 -3.36
C ILE A 85 -19.61 -4.14 -4.63
N ALA A 86 -19.35 -4.74 -5.79
CA ALA A 86 -19.76 -4.19 -7.08
C ALA A 86 -21.28 -4.14 -7.23
N ASN A 87 -21.78 -3.07 -7.83
CA ASN A 87 -23.18 -2.97 -8.27
C ASN A 87 -23.36 -3.71 -9.59
N SER A 88 -23.33 -5.04 -9.55
CA SER A 88 -23.50 -5.89 -10.72
C SER A 88 -24.23 -7.18 -10.35
N SER A 89 -24.69 -7.92 -11.35
CA SER A 89 -25.31 -9.23 -11.14
C SER A 89 -24.34 -10.29 -10.61
N ALA A 90 -23.04 -10.12 -10.83
CA ALA A 90 -22.01 -10.99 -10.27
C ALA A 90 -21.62 -10.58 -8.84
N ALA A 91 -21.82 -9.32 -8.47
CA ALA A 91 -21.59 -8.77 -7.14
C ALA A 91 -20.18 -9.10 -6.59
N SER A 92 -19.15 -8.89 -7.41
CA SER A 92 -17.76 -9.15 -6.99
C SER A 92 -17.43 -8.35 -5.73
N THR A 93 -16.82 -9.02 -4.76
CA THR A 93 -16.45 -8.42 -3.48
C THR A 93 -14.94 -8.19 -3.43
N PHE A 94 -14.55 -6.93 -3.39
CA PHE A 94 -13.15 -6.51 -3.21
C PHE A 94 -12.91 -6.16 -1.76
N ARG A 95 -11.79 -6.63 -1.18
CA ARG A 95 -11.45 -6.29 0.20
C ARG A 95 -10.15 -5.50 0.24
N LEU A 96 -10.21 -4.36 0.90
CA LEU A 96 -9.04 -3.58 1.26
C LEU A 96 -8.49 -4.14 2.56
N ILE A 97 -7.16 -4.30 2.65
CA ILE A 97 -6.46 -4.68 3.87
C ILE A 97 -5.27 -3.75 4.05
N ALA A 98 -5.17 -3.13 5.22
CA ALA A 98 -4.06 -2.26 5.64
C ALA A 98 -4.09 -2.07 7.16
N ASP A 99 -3.21 -1.23 7.71
CA ASP A 99 -3.33 -0.74 9.08
C ASP A 99 -4.65 0.03 9.30
N SER A 100 -5.14 0.02 10.55
CA SER A 100 -6.45 0.59 10.92
C SER A 100 -6.66 2.04 10.47
N ASN A 101 -5.64 2.89 10.59
CA ASN A 101 -5.71 4.28 10.19
C ASN A 101 -5.79 4.42 8.66
N THR A 102 -4.98 3.64 7.93
CA THR A 102 -4.98 3.63 6.46
C THR A 102 -6.31 3.12 5.91
N VAL A 103 -6.89 2.04 6.45
CA VAL A 103 -8.21 1.56 6.02
C VAL A 103 -9.27 2.63 6.24
N THR A 104 -9.31 3.23 7.43
CA THR A 104 -10.30 4.27 7.78
C THR A 104 -10.18 5.49 6.86
N SER A 105 -8.97 5.93 6.57
CA SER A 105 -8.72 7.04 5.64
C SER A 105 -9.21 6.71 4.23
N LEU A 106 -8.81 5.54 3.70
CA LEU A 106 -9.12 5.14 2.33
C LEU A 106 -10.61 4.90 2.09
N ILE A 107 -11.38 4.46 3.09
CA ILE A 107 -12.83 4.31 2.95
C ILE A 107 -13.47 5.63 2.48
N GLY A 108 -13.08 6.76 3.07
CA GLY A 108 -13.60 8.07 2.66
C GLY A 108 -13.33 8.39 1.19
N ASP A 109 -12.08 8.22 0.76
CA ASP A 109 -11.63 8.51 -0.61
C ASP A 109 -12.28 7.58 -1.64
N LEU A 110 -12.43 6.29 -1.29
CA LEU A 110 -13.06 5.28 -2.14
C LEU A 110 -14.56 5.51 -2.29
N MET A 111 -15.24 5.89 -1.20
CA MET A 111 -16.66 6.25 -1.28
C MET A 111 -16.89 7.51 -2.10
N ALA A 112 -16.01 8.52 -1.97
CA ALA A 112 -16.08 9.73 -2.76
C ALA A 112 -15.86 9.49 -4.26
N SER A 113 -14.96 8.56 -4.61
CA SER A 113 -14.54 8.36 -6.00
C SER A 113 -15.29 7.22 -6.72
N CYS A 114 -15.66 6.17 -6.00
CA CYS A 114 -16.12 4.89 -6.57
C CYS A 114 -17.57 4.51 -6.25
N SER A 115 -18.31 5.34 -5.49
CA SER A 115 -19.68 5.03 -5.04
C SER A 115 -20.66 4.68 -6.15
N SER A 116 -20.49 5.22 -7.36
CA SER A 116 -21.33 4.90 -8.52
C SER A 116 -21.24 3.44 -8.99
N TYR A 117 -20.16 2.73 -8.65
CA TYR A 117 -19.94 1.33 -8.99
C TYR A 117 -20.17 0.39 -7.81
N LEU A 118 -20.49 0.91 -6.63
CA LEU A 118 -20.75 0.14 -5.41
C LEU A 118 -22.23 -0.21 -5.30
N SER A 119 -22.53 -1.41 -4.79
CA SER A 119 -23.91 -1.84 -4.52
C SER A 119 -24.57 -1.04 -3.40
N SER A 120 -23.78 -0.39 -2.55
CA SER A 120 -24.22 0.48 -1.46
C SER A 120 -23.45 1.79 -1.46
N VAL A 121 -24.16 2.90 -1.23
CA VAL A 121 -23.58 4.23 -1.04
C VAL A 121 -23.27 4.55 0.44
N VAL A 122 -23.54 3.61 1.34
CA VAL A 122 -23.16 3.72 2.75
C VAL A 122 -21.70 3.26 2.89
N PRO A 123 -20.82 4.04 3.55
CA PRO A 123 -19.45 3.64 3.78
C PRO A 123 -19.35 2.27 4.47
N PRO A 124 -18.56 1.32 3.93
CA PRO A 124 -18.40 0.02 4.57
C PRO A 124 -17.78 0.18 5.95
N GLN A 125 -18.20 -0.67 6.87
CA GLN A 125 -17.57 -0.77 8.17
C GLN A 125 -16.23 -1.51 8.04
N SER A 126 -15.18 -0.94 8.60
CA SER A 126 -13.91 -1.64 8.75
C SER A 126 -13.92 -2.50 10.00
N SER A 127 -13.33 -3.68 9.93
CA SER A 127 -13.16 -4.58 11.09
C SER A 127 -11.71 -5.06 11.20
N PRO A 128 -11.24 -5.43 12.41
CA PRO A 128 -9.95 -6.09 12.57
C PRO A 128 -9.82 -7.32 11.67
N LEU A 129 -8.64 -7.52 11.07
CA LEU A 129 -8.36 -8.70 10.25
C LEU A 129 -8.22 -9.94 11.15
N ASN A 130 -9.20 -10.84 11.07
CA ASN A 130 -9.12 -12.14 11.73
C ASN A 130 -8.59 -13.19 10.74
N SER A 131 -7.26 -13.36 10.67
CA SER A 131 -6.62 -14.34 9.77
C SER A 131 -7.02 -15.81 10.00
N SER A 132 -7.63 -16.13 11.15
CA SER A 132 -8.13 -17.46 11.48
C SER A 132 -9.58 -17.69 11.03
N ALA A 133 -10.28 -16.66 10.55
CA ALA A 133 -11.65 -16.81 10.08
C ALA A 133 -11.69 -17.63 8.76
N PRO A 134 -12.70 -18.48 8.55
CA PRO A 134 -12.80 -19.29 7.32
C PRO A 134 -12.89 -18.47 6.03
N ASP A 135 -13.43 -17.25 6.13
CA ASP A 135 -13.60 -16.28 5.05
C ASP A 135 -12.52 -15.18 5.07
N ALA A 136 -11.46 -15.36 5.86
CA ALA A 136 -10.35 -14.42 5.90
C ALA A 136 -9.68 -14.35 4.52
N PRO A 137 -9.42 -13.13 3.99
CA PRO A 137 -8.72 -12.98 2.73
C PRO A 137 -7.37 -13.68 2.75
N GLN A 138 -7.08 -14.43 1.69
CA GLN A 138 -5.83 -15.16 1.53
C GLN A 138 -4.88 -14.46 0.54
N PRO A 139 -3.55 -14.71 0.61
CA PRO A 139 -2.59 -14.07 -0.28
C PRO A 139 -2.84 -14.33 -1.78
N GLU A 140 -3.33 -15.52 -2.14
CA GLU A 140 -3.70 -15.89 -3.51
C GLU A 140 -4.86 -15.07 -4.08
N GLN A 141 -5.60 -14.38 -3.21
CA GLN A 141 -6.70 -13.50 -3.60
C GLN A 141 -6.23 -12.07 -3.89
N ALA A 142 -4.95 -11.76 -3.67
CA ALA A 142 -4.40 -10.43 -3.90
C ALA A 142 -4.44 -10.08 -5.39
N VAL A 143 -5.12 -8.97 -5.70
CA VAL A 143 -5.19 -8.43 -7.07
C VAL A 143 -4.25 -7.26 -7.27
N GLN A 144 -3.82 -6.60 -6.19
CA GLN A 144 -2.86 -5.51 -6.23
C GLN A 144 -2.30 -5.22 -4.82
N TYR A 145 -0.97 -5.19 -4.70
CA TYR A 145 -0.28 -4.61 -3.54
C TYR A 145 0.08 -3.14 -3.79
N TYR A 146 0.13 -2.37 -2.71
CA TYR A 146 0.53 -0.97 -2.71
C TYR A 146 1.48 -0.68 -1.55
N ARG A 147 2.20 0.45 -1.66
CA ARG A 147 3.01 1.02 -0.60
C ARG A 147 3.95 -0.02 0.01
N ALA A 148 4.76 -0.66 -0.83
CA ALA A 148 5.69 -1.72 -0.43
C ALA A 148 5.01 -2.90 0.32
N SER A 149 3.87 -3.38 -0.21
CA SER A 149 3.07 -4.48 0.35
C SER A 149 2.50 -4.24 1.76
N SER A 150 2.37 -2.97 2.17
CA SER A 150 1.70 -2.59 3.43
C SER A 150 0.20 -2.29 3.25
N VAL A 151 -0.28 -2.28 2.01
CA VAL A 151 -1.69 -2.21 1.64
C VAL A 151 -1.93 -3.23 0.55
N VAL A 152 -3.06 -3.93 0.58
CA VAL A 152 -3.46 -4.87 -0.46
C VAL A 152 -4.94 -4.75 -0.76
N LEU A 153 -5.26 -4.90 -2.05
CA LEU A 153 -6.61 -5.13 -2.53
C LEU A 153 -6.73 -6.61 -2.90
N THR A 154 -7.72 -7.30 -2.36
CA THR A 154 -8.05 -8.69 -2.69
C THR A 154 -9.40 -8.80 -3.37
N LEU A 155 -9.63 -9.90 -4.08
CA LEU A 155 -10.91 -10.25 -4.71
C LEU A 155 -11.40 -11.59 -4.16
N ASP A 156 -12.58 -11.59 -3.54
CA ASP A 156 -13.18 -12.82 -3.02
C ASP A 156 -13.42 -13.83 -4.16
N GLY A 157 -13.06 -15.09 -3.94
CA GLY A 157 -13.16 -16.15 -4.95
C GLY A 157 -12.03 -16.18 -5.99
N TYR A 158 -11.16 -15.16 -6.06
CA TYR A 158 -9.94 -15.24 -6.85
C TYR A 158 -8.94 -16.21 -6.22
N ASN A 159 -8.31 -17.07 -7.02
CA ASN A 159 -7.36 -18.05 -6.53
C ASN A 159 -6.14 -18.10 -7.47
N ASN A 160 -5.14 -17.28 -7.18
CA ASN A 160 -3.88 -17.27 -7.90
C ASN A 160 -2.87 -18.25 -7.31
N THR A 161 -2.89 -19.51 -7.74
CA THR A 161 -1.94 -20.53 -7.24
C THR A 161 -0.48 -20.21 -7.59
N ALA A 162 -0.21 -19.30 -8.52
CA ALA A 162 1.14 -18.86 -8.87
C ALA A 162 1.90 -18.23 -7.70
N VAL A 163 1.20 -17.71 -6.68
CA VAL A 163 1.84 -17.19 -5.45
C VAL A 163 2.59 -18.29 -4.67
N TYR A 164 2.25 -19.56 -4.88
CA TYR A 164 2.95 -20.69 -4.29
C TYR A 164 3.98 -21.32 -5.23
N GLY A 165 4.11 -20.84 -6.45
CA GLY A 165 5.12 -21.29 -7.41
C GLY A 165 6.51 -20.70 -7.14
N ASP A 166 7.43 -21.02 -8.04
CA ASP A 166 8.77 -20.43 -8.04
C ASP A 166 8.73 -18.94 -8.40
N GLU A 167 9.80 -18.22 -8.07
CA GLU A 167 9.94 -16.82 -8.47
C GLU A 167 9.91 -16.69 -10.00
N GLY A 168 9.13 -15.73 -10.50
CA GLY A 168 8.90 -15.55 -11.94
C GLY A 168 7.73 -16.35 -12.51
N THR A 169 7.06 -17.19 -11.70
CA THR A 169 5.80 -17.82 -12.11
C THR A 169 4.77 -16.73 -12.43
N ALA A 170 4.21 -16.76 -13.63
CA ALA A 170 3.21 -15.80 -14.08
C ALA A 170 1.91 -15.94 -13.28
N ASP A 171 1.31 -14.81 -12.91
CA ASP A 171 0.02 -14.79 -12.23
C ASP A 171 -1.09 -15.34 -13.12
N LEU A 172 -2.04 -16.04 -12.50
CA LEU A 172 -3.25 -16.44 -13.19
C LEU A 172 -4.06 -15.19 -13.62
N PRO A 173 -4.77 -15.26 -14.76
CA PRO A 173 -5.62 -14.16 -15.18
C PRO A 173 -6.75 -13.96 -14.17
N LEU A 174 -7.16 -12.70 -13.99
CA LEU A 174 -8.42 -12.41 -13.31
C LEU A 174 -9.58 -12.87 -14.19
N LEU A 175 -10.75 -13.12 -13.58
CA LEU A 175 -11.97 -13.45 -14.30
C LEU A 175 -12.32 -12.35 -15.32
N ASP A 176 -12.74 -12.75 -16.53
CA ASP A 176 -13.02 -11.82 -17.63
C ASP A 176 -13.96 -10.68 -17.22
N ILE A 177 -14.99 -10.97 -16.41
CA ILE A 177 -15.95 -9.97 -15.92
C ILE A 177 -15.30 -8.87 -15.08
N VAL A 178 -14.21 -9.18 -14.37
CA VAL A 178 -13.48 -8.23 -13.52
C VAL A 178 -12.37 -7.51 -14.30
N VAL A 179 -11.91 -8.08 -15.42
CA VAL A 179 -10.91 -7.45 -16.30
C VAL A 179 -11.57 -6.50 -17.30
N ASP A 180 -12.81 -6.78 -17.71
CA ASP A 180 -13.54 -5.93 -18.62
C ASP A 180 -13.97 -4.61 -17.96
N LEU A 181 -13.26 -3.53 -18.28
CA LEU A 181 -13.55 -2.17 -17.81
C LEU A 181 -14.89 -1.61 -18.32
N ASN A 182 -15.63 -2.34 -19.15
CA ASN A 182 -16.99 -1.97 -19.52
C ASN A 182 -18.04 -2.47 -18.50
N THR A 183 -17.72 -3.48 -17.71
CA THR A 183 -18.59 -3.99 -16.64
C THR A 183 -18.46 -3.12 -15.39
N ASN A 184 -19.47 -3.18 -14.51
CA ASN A 184 -19.39 -2.47 -13.24
C ASN A 184 -18.30 -3.03 -12.32
N ASP A 185 -18.01 -4.33 -12.38
CA ASP A 185 -16.94 -4.98 -11.61
C ASP A 185 -15.56 -4.49 -12.06
N GLY A 186 -15.31 -4.43 -13.37
CA GLY A 186 -14.05 -3.92 -13.92
C GLY A 186 -13.87 -2.42 -13.67
N LYS A 187 -14.95 -1.62 -13.80
CA LYS A 187 -14.93 -0.20 -13.44
C LYS A 187 -14.66 0.01 -11.96
N LEU A 188 -15.27 -0.79 -11.09
CA LEU A 188 -15.01 -0.74 -9.66
C LEU A 188 -13.54 -1.08 -9.37
N LEU A 189 -13.01 -2.19 -9.91
CA LEU A 189 -11.60 -2.55 -9.72
C LEU A 189 -10.67 -1.43 -10.18
N GLY A 190 -10.90 -0.86 -11.37
CA GLY A 190 -10.12 0.26 -11.89
C GLY A 190 -10.17 1.48 -10.97
N CYS A 191 -11.38 1.82 -10.48
CA CYS A 191 -11.57 2.95 -9.57
C CYS A 191 -10.88 2.72 -8.22
N LEU A 192 -11.05 1.55 -7.61
CA LEU A 192 -10.40 1.19 -6.34
C LEU A 192 -8.88 1.25 -6.49
N ASN A 193 -8.33 0.63 -7.54
CA ASN A 193 -6.89 0.59 -7.78
C ASN A 193 -6.28 2.00 -7.93
N GLN A 194 -6.89 2.82 -8.77
CA GLN A 194 -6.42 4.18 -9.00
C GLN A 194 -6.55 5.06 -7.74
N THR A 195 -7.68 4.96 -7.04
CA THR A 195 -7.94 5.77 -5.85
C THR A 195 -7.00 5.39 -4.71
N ILE A 196 -6.78 4.10 -4.46
CA ILE A 196 -5.83 3.64 -3.43
C ILE A 196 -4.42 4.14 -3.74
N GLY A 197 -3.94 3.99 -4.97
CA GLY A 197 -2.59 4.44 -5.34
C GLY A 197 -2.37 5.95 -5.14
N ASN A 198 -3.39 6.76 -5.46
CA ASN A 198 -3.32 8.21 -5.34
C ASN A 198 -3.52 8.72 -3.90
N ALA A 199 -4.43 8.09 -3.15
CA ALA A 199 -4.90 8.59 -1.87
C ALA A 199 -4.28 7.89 -0.66
N VAL A 200 -3.60 6.75 -0.82
CA VAL A 200 -3.00 6.05 0.33
C VAL A 200 -2.12 7.01 1.16
N PRO A 201 -2.28 7.06 2.49
CA PRO A 201 -1.49 7.95 3.32
C PRO A 201 0.00 7.67 3.17
N LEU A 202 0.76 8.74 2.92
CA LEU A 202 2.21 8.75 2.92
C LEU A 202 2.68 9.67 4.03
N ILE A 203 3.77 9.30 4.68
CA ILE A 203 4.49 10.22 5.55
C ILE A 203 5.32 11.10 4.62
N ASP A 204 5.03 12.40 4.58
CA ASP A 204 5.85 13.34 3.83
C ASP A 204 7.29 13.24 4.32
N GLY A 205 8.21 13.00 3.39
CA GLY A 205 9.62 13.26 3.65
C GLY A 205 9.73 14.74 4.01
N ALA A 206 10.47 15.05 5.07
CA ALA A 206 10.76 16.45 5.41
C ALA A 206 11.19 17.16 4.10
N PRO A 207 10.64 18.35 3.79
CA PRO A 207 11.05 19.09 2.61
C PRO A 207 12.58 19.17 2.68
N ALA A 208 13.25 18.80 1.58
CA ALA A 208 14.68 18.93 1.49
C ALA A 208 15.02 20.31 2.04
N LYS A 209 15.68 20.36 3.20
CA LYS A 209 16.21 21.61 3.71
C LYS A 209 17.19 22.00 2.62
N TRP A 210 16.79 22.97 1.80
CA TRP A 210 17.72 23.71 0.98
C TRP A 210 18.71 24.26 1.98
N SER A 211 19.85 23.58 2.14
CA SER A 211 21.01 24.23 2.73
C SER A 211 21.25 25.41 1.80
N PRO A 212 21.08 26.66 2.24
CA PRO A 212 21.59 27.74 1.43
C PRO A 212 23.08 27.48 1.36
N ASP A 213 23.59 27.12 0.18
CA ASP A 213 25.02 27.10 -0.07
C ASP A 213 25.56 28.43 0.45
N GLY A 214 26.47 28.39 1.43
CA GLY A 214 26.96 29.57 2.13
C GLY A 214 27.54 30.64 1.20
N GLY A 215 27.79 30.31 -0.07
CA GLY A 215 28.18 31.24 -1.12
C GLY A 215 27.07 32.19 -1.57
N VAL A 216 25.80 31.77 -1.60
CA VAL A 216 24.70 32.64 -2.09
C VAL A 216 24.33 33.70 -1.05
N VAL A 217 24.35 33.34 0.24
CA VAL A 217 24.11 34.29 1.35
C VAL A 217 25.25 35.32 1.44
N ALA A 218 26.49 34.89 1.22
CA ALA A 218 27.66 35.79 1.19
C ALA A 218 27.58 36.79 0.02
N LEU A 219 27.11 36.37 -1.15
CA LEU A 219 26.96 37.26 -2.31
C LEU A 219 25.84 38.30 -2.11
N ILE A 220 24.71 37.90 -1.51
CA ILE A 220 23.62 38.85 -1.20
C ILE A 220 24.07 39.87 -0.14
N ALA A 221 24.82 39.45 0.88
CA ALA A 221 25.37 40.35 1.89
C ALA A 221 26.41 41.35 1.31
N LEU A 222 27.23 40.92 0.34
CA LEU A 222 28.19 41.79 -0.35
C LEU A 222 27.50 42.82 -1.25
N VAL A 223 26.44 42.44 -1.96
CA VAL A 223 25.68 43.39 -2.79
C VAL A 223 24.95 44.42 -1.93
N TRP A 224 24.43 44.00 -0.77
CA TRP A 224 23.75 44.91 0.17
C TRP A 224 24.72 45.88 0.85
N SER A 225 25.91 45.42 1.24
CA SER A 225 26.95 46.28 1.81
C SER A 225 27.54 47.26 0.79
N MET A 226 27.68 46.85 -0.48
CA MET A 226 28.08 47.77 -1.56
C MET A 226 27.02 48.84 -1.85
N LYS A 227 25.72 48.52 -1.79
CA LYS A 227 24.66 49.53 -1.92
C LYS A 227 24.68 50.56 -0.79
N PHE A 228 24.94 50.11 0.44
CA PHE A 228 25.09 51.01 1.59
C PHE A 228 26.35 51.88 1.52
N ALA A 229 27.46 51.32 1.02
CA ALA A 229 28.73 52.06 0.85
C ALA A 229 28.70 53.06 -0.31
N LEU A 230 27.86 52.84 -1.33
CA LEU A 230 27.77 53.69 -2.53
C LEU A 230 26.61 54.71 -2.48
N GLY A 231 25.81 54.75 -1.41
CA GLY A 231 24.84 55.82 -1.15
C GLY A 231 23.64 55.88 -2.11
N TRP A 232 23.31 54.79 -2.79
CA TRP A 232 22.10 54.72 -3.61
C TRP A 232 20.92 54.26 -2.75
N VAL A 233 20.04 55.21 -2.42
CA VAL A 233 18.69 54.94 -1.89
C VAL A 233 17.81 54.41 -3.02
#